data_AF-A0A8B9QMN3-F1
#
_entry.id   AF-A0A8B9QMN3-F1
#
_cell.length_a   1.000
_cell.length_b   1.000
_cell.length_c   1.000
_cell.angle_alpha   90.00
_cell.angle_beta   90.00
_cell.angle_gamma   90.00
#
_symmetry.space_group_name_H-M   'P 1'
#
loop_
_entity.id
_entity.type
_entity.pdbx_description
1 polymer ?
#
loop_
_entity_poly.entity_id
_entity_poly.type
_entity_poly.pdbx_seq_one_letter_code
_entity_poly.pdbx_strand_id
1 'polypeptide(L)'
;LLGAGLIKIRGDRCWRELTCMDYHYETQPVPNPIAYFMHRSPWWFHQFETLFNHFIELVVPFFIFLGRRMCIVHGVLQILFQVLLIVSGNLSFLNWLTIVPSIACFDDTSLAFLFSSRQGGVKDQLAQVQVKRAAGEQLPLRYGCYVRKVVNISFGLLIAYLSVPVILNLLNSRQVMNTSFNPLRIVNTYGAFGSITKERTEVIIQGTSSMDPNDPAAVWEEYDFKCKPGDLKRRPCFISPYHYRLDWLMWFAAFQTYEQNEWIIHLAGKLLAQDEVALSLMATNPFAGRAPPRWIRAEHFKYKFSRPGGKHAGDGKWWIRKRIGPYFPPVNLQGLQKFYEDRSWPHPAQA
;
A
#
# COMPACT_ATOMS: atom_id res chain seq x y z
N LEU A 1 -9.44 0.41 -10.15
CA LEU A 1 -9.50 -1.04 -10.51
C LEU A 1 -9.01 -1.26 -11.93
N LEU A 2 -9.73 -0.81 -12.96
CA LEU A 2 -9.30 -0.98 -14.36
C LEU A 2 -7.85 -0.53 -14.62
N GLY A 3 -7.45 0.62 -14.08
CA GLY A 3 -6.07 1.10 -14.18
C GLY A 3 -5.03 0.15 -13.55
N ALA A 4 -5.35 -0.51 -12.43
CA ALA A 4 -4.48 -1.50 -11.80
C ALA A 4 -4.36 -2.78 -12.65
N GLY A 5 -5.44 -3.25 -13.25
CA GLY A 5 -5.39 -4.40 -14.16
C GLY A 5 -4.58 -4.09 -15.43
N LEU A 6 -4.81 -2.91 -16.02
CA LEU A 6 -4.13 -2.50 -17.25
C LEU A 6 -2.62 -2.29 -17.04
N ILE A 7 -2.22 -1.69 -15.91
CA ILE A 7 -0.79 -1.50 -15.62
C ILE A 7 -0.09 -2.84 -15.38
N LYS A 8 -0.76 -3.86 -14.81
CA LYS A 8 -0.20 -5.19 -14.64
C LYS A 8 0.04 -5.90 -15.97
N ILE A 9 -0.98 -5.98 -16.83
CA ILE A 9 -0.84 -6.63 -18.15
C ILE A 9 0.25 -5.96 -19.00
N ARG A 10 0.35 -4.63 -18.94
CA ARG A 10 1.30 -3.86 -19.77
C ARG A 10 2.66 -3.64 -19.12
N GLY A 11 2.77 -3.77 -17.80
CA GLY A 11 3.94 -3.38 -17.02
C GLY A 11 5.04 -4.43 -16.98
N ASP A 12 4.69 -5.70 -16.79
CA ASP A 12 5.66 -6.78 -16.66
C ASP A 12 5.20 -8.04 -17.39
N ARG A 13 6.17 -8.80 -17.89
CA ARG A 13 5.93 -10.08 -18.54
C ARG A 13 5.42 -11.13 -17.55
N CYS A 14 5.82 -11.08 -16.27
CA CYS A 14 5.36 -12.06 -15.28
C CYS A 14 3.83 -12.07 -15.10
N TRP A 15 3.14 -10.95 -15.35
CA TRP A 15 1.68 -10.87 -15.21
C TRP A 15 0.99 -11.66 -16.33
N ARG A 16 1.56 -11.61 -17.53
CA ARG A 16 1.08 -12.35 -18.71
C ARG A 16 1.45 -13.83 -18.66
N GLU A 17 2.58 -14.17 -18.02
CA GLU A 17 3.03 -15.55 -17.80
C GLU A 17 2.46 -16.18 -16.53
N LEU A 18 1.66 -15.43 -15.76
CA LEU A 18 1.00 -15.87 -14.54
C LEU A 18 1.96 -16.26 -13.39
N THR A 19 3.18 -15.71 -13.37
CA THR A 19 4.24 -16.04 -12.39
C THR A 19 4.52 -14.94 -11.37
N CYS A 20 3.88 -13.76 -11.46
CA CYS A 20 4.22 -12.66 -10.55
C CYS A 20 3.99 -13.01 -9.07
N MET A 21 2.99 -13.84 -8.77
CA MET A 21 2.65 -14.22 -7.39
C MET A 21 3.71 -15.13 -6.75
N ASP A 22 4.56 -15.79 -7.55
CA ASP A 22 5.71 -16.56 -7.04
C ASP A 22 6.71 -15.67 -6.28
N TYR A 23 6.75 -14.38 -6.60
CA TYR A 23 7.67 -13.40 -5.98
C TYR A 23 6.95 -12.43 -5.06
N HIS A 24 5.73 -12.02 -5.44
CA HIS A 24 5.06 -10.86 -4.87
C HIS A 24 4.91 -10.93 -3.35
N TYR A 25 4.51 -12.08 -2.78
CA TYR A 25 4.31 -12.21 -1.33
C TYR A 25 5.55 -11.88 -0.50
N GLU A 26 6.75 -12.23 -0.98
CA GLU A 26 8.00 -11.93 -0.29
C GLU A 26 8.46 -10.48 -0.57
N THR A 27 8.27 -10.00 -1.79
CA THR A 27 8.82 -8.71 -2.25
C THR A 27 7.88 -7.52 -2.07
N GLN A 28 6.65 -7.75 -1.60
CA GLN A 28 5.69 -6.72 -1.19
C GLN A 28 6.31 -5.67 -0.24
N PRO A 29 5.83 -4.41 -0.24
CA PRO A 29 6.42 -3.35 0.57
C PRO A 29 6.59 -3.70 2.04
N VAL A 30 5.48 -4.09 2.66
CA VAL A 30 5.42 -4.59 4.03
C VAL A 30 4.62 -5.89 4.01
N PRO A 31 5.26 -7.06 3.91
CA PRO A 31 4.54 -8.32 3.94
C PRO A 31 3.91 -8.56 5.30
N ASN A 32 2.87 -9.38 5.34
CA ASN A 32 2.17 -9.74 6.58
C ASN A 32 2.42 -11.23 6.92
N PRO A 33 1.97 -11.72 8.09
CA PRO A 33 2.17 -13.13 8.47
C PRO A 33 1.59 -14.14 7.49
N ILE A 34 0.49 -13.79 6.81
CA ILE A 34 -0.20 -14.69 5.88
C ILE A 34 0.59 -14.79 4.57
N ALA A 35 1.18 -13.69 4.11
CA ALA A 35 2.08 -13.67 2.96
C ALA A 35 3.24 -14.66 3.10
N TYR A 36 3.78 -14.84 4.31
CA TYR A 36 4.83 -15.83 4.60
C TYR A 36 4.41 -17.27 4.24
N PHE A 37 3.16 -17.64 4.55
CA PHE A 37 2.61 -18.95 4.23
C PHE A 37 2.17 -19.03 2.77
N MET A 38 1.48 -18.01 2.26
CA MET A 38 0.99 -17.96 0.88
C MET A 38 2.13 -18.00 -0.14
N HIS A 39 3.29 -17.40 0.16
CA HIS A 39 4.49 -17.49 -0.69
C HIS A 39 4.95 -18.93 -0.97
N ARG A 40 4.51 -19.90 -0.17
CA ARG A 40 4.88 -21.32 -0.32
C ARG A 40 3.79 -22.14 -1.00
N SER A 41 2.72 -21.51 -1.45
CA SER A 41 1.65 -22.20 -2.17
C SER A 41 2.18 -22.80 -3.49
N PRO A 42 1.54 -23.86 -4.01
CA PRO A 42 1.94 -24.44 -5.28
C PRO A 42 1.82 -23.44 -6.45
N TRP A 43 2.64 -23.63 -7.48
CA TRP A 43 2.66 -22.78 -8.68
C TRP A 43 1.28 -22.62 -9.35
N TRP A 44 0.46 -23.68 -9.40
CA TRP A 44 -0.88 -23.63 -10.01
C TRP A 44 -1.83 -22.70 -9.24
N PHE A 45 -1.64 -22.57 -7.92
CA PHE A 45 -2.42 -21.67 -7.09
C PHE A 45 -2.05 -20.22 -7.39
N HIS A 46 -0.74 -19.92 -7.52
CA HIS A 46 -0.25 -18.60 -7.92
C HIS A 46 -0.70 -18.17 -9.32
N GLN A 47 -0.77 -19.11 -10.26
CA GLN A 47 -1.35 -18.85 -11.57
C GLN A 47 -2.84 -18.52 -11.48
N PHE A 48 -3.59 -19.29 -10.70
CA PHE A 48 -5.01 -19.04 -10.46
C PHE A 48 -5.23 -17.67 -9.81
N GLU A 49 -4.46 -17.30 -8.79
CA GLU A 49 -4.52 -15.99 -8.15
C GLU A 49 -4.28 -14.86 -9.16
N THR A 50 -3.29 -15.04 -10.04
CA THR A 50 -2.99 -14.07 -11.08
C THR A 50 -4.14 -13.93 -12.07
N LEU A 51 -4.72 -15.04 -12.54
CA LEU A 51 -5.89 -15.01 -13.43
C LEU A 51 -7.11 -14.37 -12.76
N PHE A 52 -7.38 -14.72 -11.51
CA PHE A 52 -8.47 -14.14 -10.73
C PHE A 52 -8.29 -12.64 -10.56
N ASN A 53 -7.08 -12.18 -10.26
CA ASN A 53 -6.73 -10.75 -10.20
C ASN A 53 -7.06 -10.03 -11.52
N HIS A 54 -6.66 -10.60 -12.67
CA HIS A 54 -7.02 -10.05 -13.98
C HIS A 54 -8.53 -10.01 -14.20
N PHE A 55 -9.26 -11.06 -13.85
CA PHE A 55 -10.71 -11.11 -13.97
C PHE A 55 -11.38 -10.01 -13.13
N ILE A 56 -11.02 -9.88 -11.85
CA ILE A 56 -11.60 -8.89 -10.94
C ILE A 56 -11.25 -7.45 -11.35
N GLU A 57 -10.05 -7.21 -11.87
CA GLU A 57 -9.62 -5.84 -12.19
C GLU A 57 -9.99 -5.39 -13.60
N LEU A 58 -10.17 -6.32 -14.55
CA LEU A 58 -10.42 -5.99 -15.96
C LEU A 58 -11.82 -6.36 -16.44
N VAL A 59 -12.45 -7.40 -15.91
CA VAL A 59 -13.77 -7.86 -16.38
C VAL A 59 -14.87 -7.38 -15.46
N VAL A 60 -14.73 -7.64 -14.16
CA VAL A 60 -15.76 -7.31 -13.16
C VAL A 60 -16.19 -5.83 -13.18
N PRO A 61 -15.32 -4.82 -13.37
CA PRO A 61 -15.75 -3.41 -13.38
C PRO A 61 -16.86 -3.11 -14.39
N PHE A 62 -16.94 -3.86 -15.49
CA PHE A 62 -17.99 -3.68 -16.50
C PHE A 62 -19.36 -4.18 -16.05
N PHE A 63 -19.44 -5.01 -15.00
CA PHE A 63 -20.71 -5.50 -14.46
C PHE A 63 -21.60 -4.38 -13.89
N ILE A 64 -21.01 -3.23 -13.55
CA ILE A 64 -21.75 -2.01 -13.17
C ILE A 64 -22.77 -1.62 -14.26
N PHE A 65 -22.44 -1.85 -15.52
CA PHE A 65 -23.28 -1.47 -16.67
C PHE A 65 -24.29 -2.55 -17.08
N LEU A 66 -24.24 -3.75 -16.47
CA LEU A 66 -25.05 -4.92 -16.86
C LEU A 66 -26.34 -5.07 -16.02
N GLY A 67 -26.85 -3.95 -15.49
CA GLY A 67 -28.10 -3.89 -14.72
C GLY A 67 -27.95 -4.21 -13.23
N ARG A 68 -29.08 -4.20 -12.51
CA ARG A 68 -29.14 -4.25 -11.03
C ARG A 68 -28.41 -5.45 -10.44
N ARG A 69 -28.69 -6.66 -10.92
CA ARG A 69 -28.11 -7.90 -10.36
C ARG A 69 -26.59 -7.94 -10.52
N MET A 70 -26.09 -7.55 -11.69
CA MET A 70 -24.67 -7.57 -11.98
C MET A 70 -23.91 -6.47 -11.23
N CYS A 71 -24.52 -5.31 -11.00
CA CYS A 71 -23.95 -4.28 -10.13
C CYS A 71 -23.75 -4.77 -8.69
N ILE A 72 -24.73 -5.50 -8.13
CA ILE A 72 -24.57 -6.11 -6.79
C ILE A 72 -23.44 -7.15 -6.80
N VAL A 73 -23.38 -8.01 -7.82
CA VAL A 73 -22.29 -8.99 -7.97
C VAL A 73 -20.92 -8.31 -8.08
N HIS A 74 -20.82 -7.19 -8.81
CA HIS A 74 -19.61 -6.35 -8.82
C HIS A 74 -19.22 -5.91 -7.42
N GLY A 75 -20.15 -5.32 -6.67
CA GLY A 75 -19.91 -4.85 -5.31
C GLY A 75 -19.39 -5.96 -4.39
N VAL A 76 -20.03 -7.13 -4.41
CA VAL A 76 -19.60 -8.30 -3.63
C VAL A 76 -18.20 -8.75 -4.03
N LEU A 77 -17.95 -8.97 -5.31
CA LEU A 77 -16.66 -9.47 -5.79
C LEU A 77 -15.53 -8.49 -5.50
N GLN A 78 -15.76 -7.17 -5.66
CA GLN A 78 -14.76 -6.17 -5.32
C GLN A 78 -14.46 -6.12 -3.83
N ILE A 79 -15.49 -6.10 -2.98
CA ILE A 79 -15.28 -6.08 -1.52
C ILE A 79 -14.51 -7.33 -1.08
N LEU A 80 -14.94 -8.52 -1.53
CA LEU A 80 -14.25 -9.78 -1.20
C LEU A 80 -12.80 -9.76 -1.68
N PHE A 81 -12.54 -9.30 -2.91
CA PHE A 81 -11.18 -9.19 -3.42
C PHE A 81 -10.31 -8.24 -2.60
N GLN A 82 -10.83 -7.06 -2.22
CA GLN A 82 -10.09 -6.13 -1.36
C GLN A 82 -9.84 -6.68 0.04
N VAL A 83 -10.79 -7.44 0.62
CA VAL A 83 -10.60 -8.14 1.90
C VAL A 83 -9.50 -9.20 1.76
N LEU A 84 -9.49 -9.99 0.70
CA LEU A 84 -8.42 -10.96 0.44
C LEU A 84 -7.06 -10.28 0.31
N LEU A 85 -6.98 -9.13 -0.35
CA LEU A 85 -5.74 -8.35 -0.44
C LEU A 85 -5.28 -7.82 0.93
N ILE A 86 -6.20 -7.37 1.80
CA ILE A 86 -5.90 -6.95 3.18
C ILE A 86 -5.37 -8.13 4.00
N VAL A 87 -5.98 -9.31 3.84
CA VAL A 87 -5.60 -10.53 4.57
C VAL A 87 -4.26 -11.06 4.08
N SER A 88 -3.96 -10.95 2.80
CA SER A 88 -2.78 -11.56 2.17
C SER A 88 -1.56 -10.64 2.04
N GLY A 89 -1.71 -9.33 2.25
CA GLY A 89 -0.61 -8.36 2.29
C GLY A 89 -0.99 -7.06 2.99
N ASN A 90 -0.04 -6.15 3.19
CA ASN A 90 -0.35 -4.82 3.72
C ASN A 90 -0.30 -3.78 2.60
N LEU A 91 -1.44 -3.53 1.94
CA LEU A 91 -1.59 -2.42 0.98
C LEU A 91 -2.21 -1.15 1.62
N SER A 92 -2.29 -1.13 2.95
CA SER A 92 -2.75 0.00 3.76
C SER A 92 -4.18 0.46 3.39
N PHE A 93 -4.49 1.75 3.50
CA PHE A 93 -5.78 2.36 3.24
C PHE A 93 -6.27 2.22 1.79
N LEU A 94 -5.41 1.81 0.83
CA LEU A 94 -5.79 1.69 -0.59
C LEU A 94 -6.92 0.68 -0.82
N ASN A 95 -6.91 -0.44 -0.10
CA ASN A 95 -7.99 -1.42 -0.20
C ASN A 95 -9.31 -0.83 0.29
N TRP A 96 -9.26 -0.09 1.40
CA TRP A 96 -10.42 0.56 1.99
C TRP A 96 -11.01 1.64 1.08
N LEU A 97 -10.17 2.43 0.40
CA LEU A 97 -10.60 3.39 -0.62
C LEU A 97 -11.32 2.72 -1.81
N THR A 98 -11.10 1.43 -2.03
CA THR A 98 -11.81 0.66 -3.06
C THR A 98 -13.06 -0.02 -2.53
N ILE A 99 -13.07 -0.44 -1.26
CA ILE A 99 -14.24 -1.02 -0.58
C ILE A 99 -15.36 0.00 -0.46
N VAL A 100 -15.06 1.23 0.01
CA VAL A 100 -16.06 2.27 0.25
C VAL A 100 -16.96 2.55 -0.96
N PRO A 101 -16.44 2.86 -2.17
CA PRO A 101 -17.29 3.05 -3.34
C PRO A 101 -17.99 1.76 -3.79
N SER A 102 -17.45 0.58 -3.50
CA SER A 102 -18.10 -0.69 -3.84
C SER A 102 -19.36 -0.96 -3.00
N ILE A 103 -19.47 -0.34 -1.82
CA ILE A 103 -20.71 -0.38 -1.00
C ILE A 103 -21.86 0.35 -1.72
N ALA A 104 -21.57 1.34 -2.57
CA ALA A 104 -22.61 2.04 -3.34
C ALA A 104 -23.24 1.18 -4.45
N CYS A 105 -22.72 -0.02 -4.71
CA CYS A 105 -23.31 -0.96 -5.66
C CYS A 105 -24.54 -1.72 -5.09
N PHE A 106 -24.76 -1.64 -3.77
CA PHE A 106 -25.87 -2.31 -3.10
C PHE A 106 -27.07 -1.37 -2.96
N ASP A 107 -28.27 -1.90 -3.20
CA ASP A 107 -29.50 -1.15 -3.00
C ASP A 107 -30.04 -1.30 -1.57
N ASP A 108 -31.04 -0.48 -1.23
CA ASP A 108 -31.68 -0.49 0.08
C ASP A 108 -32.24 -1.87 0.46
N THR A 109 -32.67 -2.66 -0.53
CA THR A 109 -33.18 -4.03 -0.30
C THR A 109 -32.04 -4.96 0.13
N SER A 110 -30.89 -4.88 -0.53
CA SER A 110 -29.72 -5.69 -0.22
C SER A 110 -29.11 -5.33 1.13
N LEU A 111 -29.17 -4.05 1.52
CA LEU A 111 -28.65 -3.56 2.81
C LEU A 111 -29.69 -3.60 3.93
N ALA A 112 -30.94 -3.97 3.63
CA ALA A 112 -32.03 -3.95 4.59
C ALA A 112 -31.66 -4.72 5.86
N PHE A 113 -30.96 -5.85 5.76
CA PHE A 113 -30.59 -6.69 6.90
C PHE A 113 -29.81 -5.96 8.01
N LEU A 114 -29.09 -4.86 7.69
CA LEU A 114 -28.34 -4.05 8.66
C LEU A 114 -29.25 -3.23 9.60
N PHE A 115 -30.52 -3.05 9.24
CA PHE A 115 -31.46 -2.24 10.01
C PHE A 115 -32.39 -3.11 10.85
N SER A 116 -32.84 -2.61 12.00
CA SER A 116 -33.77 -3.34 12.88
C SER A 116 -35.13 -3.54 12.23
N SER A 117 -35.74 -4.70 12.48
CA SER A 117 -37.13 -5.04 12.08
C SER A 117 -38.17 -4.59 13.12
N ARG A 118 -37.81 -3.67 14.03
CA ARG A 118 -38.73 -3.14 15.04
C ARG A 118 -39.87 -2.38 14.36
N GLN A 119 -41.06 -2.50 14.94
CA GLN A 119 -42.24 -1.77 14.48
C GLN A 119 -41.98 -0.25 14.47
N GLY A 120 -42.12 0.37 13.30
CA GLY A 120 -41.81 1.79 13.07
C GLY A 120 -40.34 2.09 12.73
N GLY A 121 -39.49 1.07 12.59
CA GLY A 121 -38.12 1.19 12.10
C GLY A 121 -38.02 1.41 10.59
N VAL A 122 -36.79 1.62 10.10
CA VAL A 122 -36.50 1.92 8.68
C VAL A 122 -37.04 0.85 7.74
N LYS A 123 -36.96 -0.44 8.11
CA LYS A 123 -37.48 -1.56 7.31
C LYS A 123 -38.99 -1.48 7.09
N ASP A 124 -39.75 -1.24 8.16
CA ASP A 124 -41.21 -1.14 8.10
C ASP A 124 -41.66 0.06 7.27
N GLN A 125 -40.98 1.20 7.43
CA GLN A 125 -41.24 2.39 6.63
C GLN A 125 -40.98 2.14 5.14
N LEU A 126 -39.88 1.45 4.79
CA LEU A 126 -39.56 1.06 3.42
C LEU A 126 -40.60 0.12 2.83
N ALA A 127 -41.03 -0.89 3.59
CA ALA A 127 -42.05 -1.83 3.17
C ALA A 127 -43.39 -1.11 2.89
N GLN A 128 -43.80 -0.18 3.75
CA GLN A 128 -45.01 0.62 3.54
C GLN A 128 -44.91 1.51 2.29
N VAL A 129 -43.76 2.14 2.04
CA VAL A 129 -43.53 2.95 0.82
C VAL A 129 -43.57 2.08 -0.44
N GLN A 130 -43.01 0.87 -0.40
CA GLN A 130 -43.05 -0.07 -1.52
C GLN A 130 -44.49 -0.54 -1.81
N VAL A 131 -45.27 -0.86 -0.77
CA VAL A 131 -46.69 -1.22 -0.91
C VAL A 131 -47.50 -0.07 -1.52
N LYS A 132 -47.32 1.17 -1.05
CA LYS A 132 -47.98 2.35 -1.62
C LYS A 132 -47.62 2.58 -3.09
N ARG A 133 -46.34 2.40 -3.46
CA ARG A 133 -45.91 2.46 -4.86
C ARG A 133 -46.52 1.35 -5.72
N ALA A 134 -46.58 0.12 -5.20
CA ALA A 134 -47.20 -1.01 -5.91
C ALA A 134 -48.71 -0.82 -6.10
N ALA A 135 -49.36 -0.12 -5.18
CA ALA A 135 -50.76 0.30 -5.28
C ALA A 135 -51.01 1.47 -6.25
N GLY A 136 -49.96 1.99 -6.92
CA GLY A 136 -50.09 3.07 -7.91
C GLY A 136 -50.18 4.48 -7.33
N GLU A 137 -50.01 4.66 -6.01
CA GLU A 137 -49.94 5.99 -5.40
C GLU A 137 -48.66 6.71 -5.82
N GLN A 138 -48.76 7.62 -6.79
CA GLN A 138 -47.69 8.54 -7.13
C GLN A 138 -47.58 9.61 -6.04
N LEU A 139 -46.67 9.41 -5.08
CA LEU A 139 -46.27 10.50 -4.20
C LEU A 139 -45.70 11.66 -5.05
N PRO A 140 -46.20 12.90 -4.90
CA PRO A 140 -45.71 14.03 -5.67
C PRO A 140 -44.21 14.22 -5.41
N LEU A 141 -43.43 14.32 -6.50
CA LEU A 141 -42.01 14.62 -6.41
C LEU A 141 -41.83 16.00 -5.77
N ARG A 142 -41.36 16.05 -4.53
CA ARG A 142 -40.99 17.31 -3.87
C ARG A 142 -39.98 18.07 -4.73
N TYR A 143 -40.02 19.40 -4.72
CA TYR A 143 -39.06 20.27 -5.42
C TYR A 143 -37.59 19.82 -5.22
N GLY A 144 -37.23 19.40 -3.99
CA GLY A 144 -35.90 18.85 -3.69
C GLY A 144 -35.50 17.60 -4.49
N CYS A 145 -36.44 16.77 -4.94
CA CYS A 145 -36.15 15.63 -5.82
C CYS A 145 -35.71 16.07 -7.22
N TYR A 146 -36.31 17.13 -7.76
CA TYR A 146 -35.92 17.71 -9.05
C TYR A 146 -34.54 18.34 -8.96
N VAL A 147 -34.28 19.15 -7.93
CA VAL A 147 -32.95 19.74 -7.67
C VAL A 147 -31.90 18.65 -7.59
N ARG A 148 -32.12 17.60 -6.79
CA ARG A 148 -31.20 16.46 -6.67
C ARG A 148 -30.97 15.76 -8.01
N LYS A 149 -32.02 15.57 -8.81
CA LYS A 149 -31.90 14.94 -10.14
C LYS A 149 -31.05 15.78 -11.08
N VAL A 150 -31.29 17.09 -11.13
CA VAL A 150 -30.48 18.03 -11.94
C VAL A 150 -29.03 18.00 -11.49
N VAL A 151 -28.76 18.12 -10.19
CA VAL A 151 -27.39 18.07 -9.64
C VAL A 151 -26.69 16.76 -10.01
N ASN A 152 -27.35 15.61 -9.84
CA ASN A 152 -26.76 14.32 -10.17
C ASN A 152 -26.46 14.17 -11.67
N ILE A 153 -27.36 14.63 -12.55
CA ILE A 153 -27.15 14.60 -13.99
C ILE A 153 -26.00 15.52 -14.38
N SER A 154 -25.98 16.76 -13.90
CA SER A 154 -24.90 17.72 -14.17
C SER A 154 -23.55 17.21 -13.68
N PHE A 155 -23.51 16.60 -12.48
CA PHE A 155 -22.30 15.98 -11.95
C PHE A 155 -21.85 14.78 -12.80
N GLY A 156 -22.78 13.91 -13.22
CA GLY A 156 -22.48 12.78 -14.10
C GLY A 156 -21.92 13.24 -15.44
N LEU A 157 -22.48 14.28 -16.05
CA LEU A 157 -21.99 14.87 -17.30
C LEU A 157 -20.59 15.47 -17.14
N LEU A 158 -20.34 16.18 -16.03
CA LEU A 158 -19.02 16.73 -15.72
C LEU A 158 -17.97 15.61 -15.58
N ILE A 159 -18.28 14.54 -14.83
CA ILE A 159 -17.36 13.41 -14.67
C ILE A 159 -17.13 12.69 -16.00
N ALA A 160 -18.17 12.51 -16.82
CA ALA A 160 -18.04 11.90 -18.15
C ALA A 160 -17.10 12.73 -19.05
N TYR A 161 -17.27 14.05 -19.08
CA TYR A 161 -16.40 14.97 -19.82
C TYR A 161 -14.95 14.89 -19.32
N LEU A 162 -14.73 14.98 -18.01
CA LEU A 162 -13.39 14.89 -17.42
C LEU A 162 -12.73 13.50 -17.61
N SER A 163 -13.53 12.46 -17.86
CA SER A 163 -13.03 11.09 -18.11
C SER A 163 -12.55 10.88 -19.54
N VAL A 164 -12.91 11.74 -20.51
CA VAL A 164 -12.48 11.60 -21.93
C VAL A 164 -10.96 11.48 -22.08
N PRO A 165 -10.12 12.42 -21.56
CA PRO A 165 -8.66 12.29 -21.70
C PRO A 165 -8.11 11.05 -20.99
N VAL A 166 -8.71 10.65 -19.87
CA VAL A 166 -8.32 9.46 -19.11
C VAL A 166 -8.58 8.19 -19.91
N ILE A 167 -9.77 8.06 -20.52
CA ILE A 167 -10.12 6.91 -21.35
C ILE A 167 -9.23 6.85 -22.59
N LEU A 168 -9.02 7.97 -23.29
CA LEU A 168 -8.12 8.03 -24.44
C LEU A 168 -6.69 7.57 -24.07
N ASN A 169 -6.20 7.98 -22.89
CA ASN A 169 -4.91 7.51 -22.39
C ASN A 169 -4.90 6.00 -22.08
N LEU A 170 -5.94 5.46 -21.44
CA LEU A 170 -6.00 4.02 -21.12
C LEU A 170 -6.11 3.13 -22.37
N LEU A 171 -6.78 3.63 -23.42
CA LEU A 171 -6.85 2.96 -24.72
C LEU A 171 -5.52 3.01 -25.49
N ASN A 172 -4.66 3.99 -25.21
CA ASN A 172 -3.35 4.10 -25.84
C ASN A 172 -2.39 2.98 -25.36
N SER A 173 -1.65 2.37 -26.28
CA SER A 173 -0.63 1.36 -25.96
C SER A 173 0.49 1.91 -25.06
N ARG A 174 0.78 3.21 -25.14
CA ARG A 174 1.73 3.94 -24.30
C ARG A 174 1.04 4.72 -23.17
N GLN A 175 0.04 4.11 -22.53
CA GLN A 175 -0.69 4.75 -21.43
C GLN A 175 0.27 5.30 -20.36
N VAL A 176 -0.05 6.49 -19.84
CA VAL A 176 0.61 7.07 -18.67
C VAL A 176 -0.25 6.79 -17.44
N MET A 177 0.36 6.19 -16.41
CA MET A 177 -0.31 5.85 -15.16
C MET A 177 0.12 6.79 -14.03
N ASN A 178 -0.71 6.90 -12.99
CA ASN A 178 -0.46 7.75 -11.82
C ASN A 178 -0.34 9.24 -12.19
N THR A 179 -1.16 9.69 -13.16
CA THR A 179 -1.15 11.08 -13.65
C THR A 179 -2.56 11.70 -13.66
N SER A 180 -2.60 13.03 -13.56
CA SER A 180 -3.80 13.84 -13.73
C SER A 180 -3.79 14.51 -15.09
N PHE A 181 -4.98 14.66 -15.68
CA PHE A 181 -5.18 15.32 -16.98
C PHE A 181 -5.85 16.69 -16.85
N ASN A 182 -6.10 17.15 -15.62
CA ASN A 182 -6.74 18.43 -15.35
C ASN A 182 -6.13 19.13 -14.12
N PRO A 183 -6.22 20.47 -14.02
CA PRO A 183 -5.64 21.23 -12.90
C PRO A 183 -6.21 20.84 -11.53
N LEU A 184 -7.50 20.48 -11.48
CA LEU A 184 -8.21 20.15 -10.24
C LEU A 184 -7.98 18.70 -9.77
N ARG A 185 -7.32 17.87 -10.59
CA ARG A 185 -7.01 16.45 -10.32
C ARG A 185 -8.21 15.59 -9.91
N ILE A 186 -9.39 15.87 -10.49
CA ILE A 186 -10.66 15.19 -10.14
C ILE A 186 -10.70 13.76 -10.68
N VAL A 187 -10.35 13.58 -11.96
CA VAL A 187 -10.28 12.26 -12.62
C VAL A 187 -8.85 12.02 -13.11
N ASN A 188 -8.29 10.88 -12.72
CA ASN A 188 -6.87 10.55 -12.89
C ASN A 188 -6.72 9.07 -13.31
N THR A 189 -5.58 8.70 -13.88
CA THR A 189 -5.18 7.30 -13.95
C THR A 189 -4.41 6.91 -12.70
N TYR A 190 -4.72 5.75 -12.12
CA TYR A 190 -3.99 5.21 -10.98
C TYR A 190 -3.80 3.70 -11.12
N GLY A 191 -2.61 3.23 -10.81
CA GLY A 191 -2.25 1.81 -10.82
C GLY A 191 -0.95 1.58 -10.05
N ALA A 192 -0.93 0.49 -9.28
CA ALA A 192 0.22 0.06 -8.51
C ALA A 192 0.64 -1.36 -8.93
N PHE A 193 1.89 -1.72 -8.67
CA PHE A 193 2.44 -3.05 -8.91
C PHE A 193 2.37 -3.52 -10.37
N GLY A 194 2.53 -2.59 -11.33
CA GLY A 194 2.69 -2.93 -12.74
C GLY A 194 3.92 -3.81 -13.01
N SER A 195 4.98 -3.61 -12.24
CA SER A 195 6.18 -4.45 -12.22
C SER A 195 6.43 -4.98 -10.82
N ILE A 196 6.95 -6.21 -10.73
CA ILE A 196 7.18 -6.90 -9.47
C ILE A 196 8.66 -7.20 -9.33
N THR A 197 9.25 -6.80 -8.20
CA THR A 197 10.61 -7.17 -7.87
C THR A 197 10.68 -8.67 -7.58
N LYS A 198 11.73 -9.33 -8.08
CA LYS A 198 11.96 -10.78 -7.88
C LYS A 198 12.79 -11.10 -6.66
N GLU A 199 13.48 -10.10 -6.12
CA GLU A 199 14.33 -10.22 -4.95
C GLU A 199 13.98 -9.14 -3.94
N ARG A 200 13.92 -9.51 -2.66
CA ARG A 200 13.74 -8.54 -1.58
C ARG A 200 15.10 -8.04 -1.11
N THR A 201 15.35 -6.76 -1.30
CA THR A 201 16.49 -6.07 -0.70
C THR A 201 16.01 -5.11 0.38
N GLU A 202 16.85 -4.89 1.38
CA GLU A 202 16.55 -4.05 2.54
C GLU A 202 17.74 -3.19 2.92
N VAL A 203 17.46 -1.94 3.25
CA VAL A 203 18.44 -0.99 3.79
C VAL A 203 18.29 -0.98 5.30
N ILE A 204 19.35 -1.36 6.01
CA ILE A 204 19.42 -1.43 7.46
C ILE A 204 20.30 -0.29 7.96
N ILE A 205 19.71 0.63 8.71
CA ILE A 205 20.42 1.77 9.31
C ILE A 205 21.09 1.29 10.60
N GLN A 206 22.37 1.60 10.74
CA GLN A 206 23.16 1.21 11.91
C GLN A 206 23.86 2.43 12.51
N GLY A 207 23.93 2.50 13.83
CA GLY A 207 24.73 3.50 14.55
C GLY A 207 25.86 2.84 15.34
N THR A 208 26.92 3.60 15.63
CA THR A 208 27.98 3.18 16.55
C THR A 208 28.44 4.34 17.44
N SER A 209 28.84 4.02 18.66
CA SER A 209 29.51 4.95 19.57
C SER A 209 31.04 4.95 19.42
N SER A 210 31.60 4.12 18.52
CA SER A 210 33.04 4.06 18.26
C SER A 210 33.62 5.42 17.84
N MET A 211 34.86 5.67 18.22
CA MET A 211 35.60 6.86 17.78
C MET A 211 35.94 6.78 16.28
N ASP A 212 36.45 5.62 15.85
CA ASP A 212 36.78 5.34 14.45
C ASP A 212 35.71 4.40 13.85
N PRO A 213 35.03 4.80 12.76
CA PRO A 213 34.03 3.96 12.11
C PRO A 213 34.64 2.78 11.34
N ASN A 214 35.94 2.81 11.07
CA ASN A 214 36.68 1.76 10.36
C ASN A 214 37.34 0.75 11.30
N ASP A 215 37.26 0.96 12.62
CA ASP A 215 37.77 0.01 13.60
C ASP A 215 37.05 -1.34 13.45
N PRO A 216 37.77 -2.46 13.20
CA PRO A 216 37.16 -3.80 13.13
C PRO A 216 36.43 -4.21 14.40
N ALA A 217 36.77 -3.64 15.56
CA ALA A 217 36.10 -3.88 16.84
C ALA A 217 34.85 -3.01 17.05
N ALA A 218 34.56 -2.05 16.15
CA ALA A 218 33.40 -1.18 16.27
C ALA A 218 32.09 -1.99 16.24
N VAL A 219 31.30 -1.89 17.31
CA VAL A 219 29.97 -2.49 17.37
C VAL A 219 28.98 -1.55 16.68
N TRP A 220 28.32 -2.06 15.65
CA TRP A 220 27.26 -1.37 14.91
C TRP A 220 25.90 -1.93 15.29
N GLU A 221 25.07 -1.09 15.89
CA GLU A 221 23.74 -1.45 16.40
C GLU A 221 22.66 -0.98 15.43
N GLU A 222 21.66 -1.84 15.17
CA GLU A 222 20.65 -1.60 14.14
C GLU A 222 19.46 -0.81 14.68
N TYR A 223 18.96 0.13 13.89
CA TYR A 223 17.65 0.73 14.10
C TYR A 223 16.58 -0.14 13.47
N ASP A 224 15.51 -0.44 14.22
CA ASP A 224 14.35 -1.15 13.69
C ASP A 224 13.21 -0.19 13.35
N PHE A 225 12.54 -0.45 12.22
CA PHE A 225 11.33 0.24 11.81
C PHE A 225 10.08 -0.42 12.40
N LYS A 226 8.90 0.19 12.27
CA LYS A 226 7.67 -0.28 12.94
C LYS A 226 7.08 -1.56 12.37
N CYS A 227 7.43 -1.93 11.16
CA CYS A 227 6.79 -3.03 10.45
C CYS A 227 7.60 -3.61 9.31
N LYS A 228 8.47 -2.81 8.71
CA LYS A 228 9.44 -3.25 7.72
C LYS A 228 10.31 -4.39 8.29
N PRO A 229 10.67 -5.38 7.46
CA PRO A 229 11.64 -6.40 7.85
C PRO A 229 12.98 -5.79 8.28
N GLY A 230 13.44 -6.22 9.46
CA GLY A 230 14.69 -5.82 10.10
C GLY A 230 15.27 -7.03 10.82
N ASP A 231 15.01 -7.14 12.13
CA ASP A 231 15.29 -8.35 12.91
C ASP A 231 14.75 -9.64 12.25
N LEU A 232 15.61 -10.66 12.20
CA LEU A 232 15.33 -11.97 11.62
C LEU A 232 14.27 -12.77 12.37
N LYS A 233 14.14 -12.55 13.69
CA LYS A 233 13.15 -13.23 14.54
C LYS A 233 11.81 -12.51 14.57
N ARG A 234 11.76 -11.28 14.05
CA ARG A 234 10.53 -10.51 14.04
C ARG A 234 9.53 -11.08 13.03
N ARG A 235 8.35 -11.44 13.56
CA ARG A 235 7.20 -11.81 12.73
C ARG A 235 6.75 -10.59 11.90
N PRO A 236 6.44 -10.74 10.60
CA PRO A 236 5.81 -9.69 9.81
C PRO A 236 4.55 -9.15 10.50
N CYS A 237 4.23 -7.87 10.31
CA CYS A 237 3.10 -7.25 11.02
C CYS A 237 1.82 -7.24 10.17
N PHE A 238 0.68 -7.11 10.84
CA PHE A 238 -0.60 -6.82 10.22
C PHE A 238 -0.98 -5.38 10.60
N ILE A 239 -1.04 -4.45 9.63
CA ILE A 239 -1.20 -3.01 9.91
C ILE A 239 -2.47 -2.38 9.35
N SER A 240 -3.22 -3.08 8.50
CA SER A 240 -4.41 -2.52 7.87
C SER A 240 -5.40 -1.97 8.93
N PRO A 241 -5.95 -0.74 8.77
CA PRO A 241 -5.87 0.15 7.61
C PRO A 241 -4.68 1.14 7.60
N TYR A 242 -3.81 1.09 8.61
CA TYR A 242 -2.77 2.10 8.84
C TYR A 242 -1.61 2.02 7.83
N HIS A 243 -0.93 3.16 7.62
CA HIS A 243 0.22 3.30 6.72
C HIS A 243 1.46 3.84 7.45
N TYR A 244 2.44 2.99 7.74
CA TYR A 244 3.77 3.48 8.15
C TYR A 244 4.53 4.01 6.94
N ARG A 245 4.42 5.33 6.71
CA ARG A 245 4.98 5.99 5.54
C ARG A 245 6.50 5.83 5.45
N LEU A 246 7.22 5.92 6.56
CA LEU A 246 8.68 5.76 6.58
C LEU A 246 9.09 4.34 6.17
N ASP A 247 8.49 3.31 6.77
CA ASP A 247 8.70 1.90 6.40
C ASP A 247 8.50 1.65 4.91
N TRP A 248 7.45 2.24 4.34
CA TRP A 248 7.13 2.12 2.91
C TRP A 248 8.13 2.87 2.01
N LEU A 249 8.55 4.08 2.39
CA LEU A 249 9.59 4.83 1.67
C LEU A 249 10.93 4.10 1.70
N MET A 250 11.29 3.48 2.82
CA MET A 250 12.47 2.64 2.94
C MET A 250 12.42 1.38 2.06
N TRP A 251 11.24 0.89 1.68
CA TRP A 251 11.12 -0.18 0.69
C TRP A 251 11.48 0.33 -0.71
N PHE A 252 11.00 1.51 -1.11
CA PHE A 252 11.39 2.12 -2.38
C PHE A 252 12.89 2.41 -2.45
N ALA A 253 13.45 2.96 -1.37
CA ALA A 253 14.87 3.28 -1.30
C ALA A 253 15.76 2.05 -1.50
N ALA A 254 15.33 0.87 -1.06
CA ALA A 254 16.12 -0.35 -1.21
C ALA A 254 16.33 -0.80 -2.67
N PHE A 255 15.56 -0.25 -3.61
CA PHE A 255 15.71 -0.48 -5.06
C PHE A 255 16.47 0.65 -5.77
N GLN A 256 16.76 1.73 -5.07
CA GLN A 256 17.37 2.94 -5.61
C GLN A 256 18.70 3.21 -4.89
N THR A 257 19.34 4.32 -5.21
CA THR A 257 20.54 4.75 -4.50
C THR A 257 20.21 5.85 -3.48
N TYR A 258 21.12 6.10 -2.54
CA TYR A 258 20.92 7.14 -1.54
C TYR A 258 20.99 8.55 -2.15
N GLU A 259 21.65 8.73 -3.30
CA GLU A 259 21.67 9.99 -4.06
C GLU A 259 20.30 10.30 -4.68
N GLN A 260 19.52 9.27 -5.06
CA GLN A 260 18.14 9.44 -5.51
C GLN A 260 17.17 9.64 -4.33
N ASN A 261 17.59 9.28 -3.11
CA ASN A 261 16.80 9.30 -1.88
C ASN A 261 17.52 10.09 -0.79
N GLU A 262 17.88 11.34 -1.08
CA GLU A 262 18.68 12.18 -0.18
C GLU A 262 18.06 12.38 1.22
N TRP A 263 16.73 12.22 1.31
CA TRP A 263 16.00 12.21 2.58
C TRP A 263 16.50 11.16 3.57
N ILE A 264 17.15 10.08 3.11
CA ILE A 264 17.77 9.07 3.99
C ILE A 264 19.00 9.63 4.69
N ILE A 265 19.80 10.44 4.00
CA ILE A 265 20.94 11.13 4.62
C ILE A 265 20.44 12.18 5.61
N HIS A 266 19.33 12.86 5.28
CA HIS A 266 18.65 13.74 6.23
C HIS A 266 18.16 12.99 7.48
N LEU A 267 17.58 11.79 7.30
CA LEU A 267 17.19 10.92 8.41
C LEU A 267 18.41 10.49 9.23
N ALA A 268 19.53 10.13 8.60
CA ALA A 268 20.76 9.78 9.30
C ALA A 268 21.27 10.93 10.18
N GLY A 269 21.29 12.16 9.69
CA GLY A 269 21.65 13.32 10.50
C GLY A 269 20.68 13.56 11.67
N LYS A 270 19.38 13.35 11.47
CA LYS A 270 18.37 13.42 12.55
C LYS A 270 18.56 12.34 13.61
N LEU A 271 18.92 11.11 13.22
CA LEU A 271 19.22 10.02 14.16
C LEU A 271 20.53 10.25 14.92
N LEU A 272 21.55 10.81 14.27
CA LEU A 272 22.81 11.25 14.91
C LEU A 272 22.57 12.33 15.97
N ALA A 273 21.63 13.24 15.72
CA ALA A 273 21.22 14.28 16.65
C ALA A 273 20.22 13.82 17.73
N GLN A 274 19.80 12.53 17.70
CA GLN A 274 18.75 11.99 18.58
C GLN A 274 17.44 12.81 18.54
N ASP A 275 17.04 13.30 17.37
CA ASP A 275 15.81 14.06 17.18
C ASP A 275 14.57 13.22 17.56
N GLU A 276 13.81 13.68 18.57
CA GLU A 276 12.68 12.95 19.14
C GLU A 276 11.60 12.61 18.10
N VAL A 277 11.33 13.53 17.17
CA VAL A 277 10.30 13.35 16.14
C VAL A 277 10.73 12.26 15.16
N ALA A 278 11.98 12.29 14.69
CA ALA A 278 12.51 11.25 13.82
C ALA A 278 12.57 9.89 14.53
N LEU A 279 13.01 9.87 15.78
CA LEU A 279 13.06 8.65 16.60
C LEU A 279 11.68 8.07 16.88
N SER A 280 10.63 8.90 17.00
CA SER A 280 9.24 8.43 17.17
C SER A 280 8.73 7.61 15.98
N LEU A 281 9.37 7.71 14.81
CA LEU A 281 9.06 6.92 13.61
C LEU A 281 9.73 5.53 13.65
N MET A 282 10.76 5.33 14.47
CA MET A 282 11.42 4.06 14.68
C MET A 282 10.66 3.18 15.68
N ALA A 283 10.84 1.86 15.58
CA ALA A 283 10.38 0.93 16.61
C ALA A 283 11.39 0.82 17.74
N THR A 284 12.68 0.73 17.39
CA THR A 284 13.78 0.55 18.34
C THR A 284 14.87 1.56 18.03
N ASN A 285 15.24 2.36 19.04
CA ASN A 285 16.46 3.16 19.03
C ASN A 285 17.49 2.47 19.93
N PRO A 286 18.57 1.90 19.38
CA PRO A 286 19.58 1.24 20.21
C PRO A 286 20.22 2.22 21.20
N PHE A 287 20.34 3.51 20.87
CA PHE A 287 20.98 4.52 21.71
C PHE A 287 20.04 5.20 22.72
N ALA A 288 18.80 4.69 22.88
CA ALA A 288 17.86 5.24 23.86
C ALA A 288 18.45 5.21 25.29
N GLY A 289 18.46 6.36 25.96
CA GLY A 289 19.04 6.50 27.30
C GLY A 289 20.56 6.40 27.36
N ARG A 290 21.26 6.39 26.22
CA ARG A 290 22.73 6.38 26.10
C ARG A 290 23.20 7.63 25.38
N ALA A 291 24.52 7.81 25.34
CA ALA A 291 25.13 8.84 24.50
C ALA A 291 24.73 8.63 23.02
N PRO A 292 24.49 9.72 22.25
CA PRO A 292 24.20 9.63 20.83
C PRO A 292 25.26 8.84 20.06
N PRO A 293 24.89 8.18 18.94
CA PRO A 293 25.88 7.55 18.08
C PRO A 293 26.80 8.62 17.47
N ARG A 294 28.09 8.30 17.35
CA ARG A 294 29.08 9.16 16.70
C ARG A 294 29.02 9.05 15.19
N TRP A 295 28.64 7.86 14.71
CA TRP A 295 28.55 7.55 13.29
C TRP A 295 27.27 6.79 13.00
N ILE A 296 26.67 7.07 11.84
CA ILE A 296 25.59 6.28 11.28
C ILE A 296 26.00 5.83 9.88
N ARG A 297 25.70 4.59 9.54
CA ARG A 297 25.83 4.05 8.19
C ARG A 297 24.54 3.33 7.81
N ALA A 298 24.43 2.95 6.54
CA ALA A 298 23.44 1.96 6.14
C ALA A 298 24.06 0.84 5.33
N GLU A 299 23.56 -0.37 5.59
CA GLU A 299 23.99 -1.60 4.96
C GLU A 299 22.85 -2.18 4.12
N HIS A 300 23.20 -2.76 2.99
CA HIS A 300 22.26 -3.37 2.06
C HIS A 300 22.27 -4.87 2.20
N PHE A 301 21.09 -5.44 2.38
CA PHE A 301 20.90 -6.86 2.61
C PHE A 301 19.87 -7.44 1.66
N LYS A 302 20.09 -8.67 1.22
CA LYS A 302 19.09 -9.49 0.55
C LYS A 302 18.35 -10.29 1.60
N TYR A 303 17.03 -10.12 1.68
CA TYR A 303 16.17 -10.86 2.59
C TYR A 303 15.41 -11.95 1.84
N LYS A 304 15.12 -13.05 2.53
CA LYS A 304 14.17 -14.08 2.12
C LYS A 304 13.36 -14.56 3.32
N PHE A 305 12.16 -15.03 3.07
CA PHE A 305 11.42 -15.77 4.07
C PHE A 305 12.15 -17.05 4.44
N SER A 306 12.23 -17.34 5.74
CA SER A 306 12.61 -18.67 6.19
C SER A 306 11.62 -19.72 5.67
N ARG A 307 12.00 -20.99 5.67
CA ARG A 307 11.11 -22.08 5.26
C ARG A 307 10.33 -22.58 6.48
N PRO A 308 8.98 -22.62 6.46
CA PRO A 308 8.19 -23.25 7.51
C PRO A 308 8.67 -24.70 7.74
N GLY A 309 8.86 -25.09 9.00
CA GLY A 309 9.40 -26.41 9.36
C GLY A 309 10.89 -26.63 9.05
N GLY A 310 11.59 -25.63 8.50
CA GLY A 310 13.04 -25.68 8.30
C GLY A 310 13.83 -25.21 9.53
N LYS A 311 15.14 -25.45 9.54
CA LYS A 311 16.06 -25.10 10.65
C LYS A 311 15.88 -23.66 11.16
N HIS A 312 15.94 -22.68 10.25
CA HIS A 312 15.81 -21.26 10.63
C HIS A 312 14.46 -20.93 11.29
N ALA A 313 13.35 -21.50 10.80
CA ALA A 313 12.04 -21.31 11.41
C ALA A 313 11.95 -22.01 12.77
N GLY A 314 12.60 -23.17 12.94
CA GLY A 314 12.77 -23.84 14.23
C GLY A 314 13.52 -22.99 15.27
N ASP A 315 14.49 -22.18 14.82
CA ASP A 315 15.20 -21.19 15.66
C ASP A 315 14.37 -19.91 15.93
N GLY A 316 13.11 -19.86 15.50
CA GLY A 316 12.21 -18.71 15.61
C GLY A 316 12.46 -17.61 14.57
N LYS A 317 13.29 -17.84 13.54
CA LYS A 317 13.56 -16.84 12.50
C LYS A 317 12.48 -16.88 11.42
N TRP A 318 11.86 -15.73 11.16
CA TRP A 318 10.94 -15.50 10.04
C TRP A 318 11.68 -15.13 8.76
N TRP A 319 12.88 -14.57 8.91
CA TRP A 319 13.70 -14.10 7.81
C TRP A 319 15.10 -14.72 7.82
N ILE A 320 15.68 -14.83 6.64
CA ILE A 320 17.10 -15.04 6.44
C ILE A 320 17.63 -13.86 5.62
N ARG A 321 18.82 -13.37 5.96
CA ARG A 321 19.45 -12.26 5.23
C ARG A 321 20.88 -12.57 4.84
N LYS A 322 21.32 -12.01 3.71
CA LYS A 322 22.71 -12.01 3.26
C LYS A 322 23.13 -10.57 2.97
N ARG A 323 24.26 -10.12 3.52
CA ARG A 323 24.82 -8.80 3.21
C ARG A 323 25.21 -8.74 1.75
N ILE A 324 24.79 -7.68 1.07
CA ILE A 324 25.15 -7.38 -0.32
C ILE A 324 26.36 -6.43 -0.32
N GLY A 325 26.30 -5.36 0.48
CA GLY A 325 27.34 -4.34 0.57
C GLY A 325 26.84 -3.09 1.31
N PRO A 326 27.66 -2.05 1.40
CA PRO A 326 27.24 -0.77 1.98
C PRO A 326 26.18 -0.11 1.09
N TYR A 327 25.18 0.53 1.70
CA TYR A 327 24.21 1.37 1.00
C TYR A 327 24.67 2.84 0.98
N PHE A 328 25.11 3.38 2.13
CA PHE A 328 25.86 4.65 2.21
C PHE A 328 26.96 4.52 3.28
N PRO A 329 28.10 5.24 3.13
CA PRO A 329 29.25 5.11 4.03
C PRO A 329 28.96 5.67 5.43
N PRO A 330 29.77 5.38 6.45
CA PRO A 330 29.67 6.04 7.75
C PRO A 330 29.69 7.58 7.62
N VAL A 331 28.65 8.22 8.16
CA VAL A 331 28.51 9.68 8.25
C VAL A 331 28.41 10.12 9.71
N ASN A 332 28.85 11.34 9.99
CA ASN A 332 28.74 12.01 11.27
C ASN A 332 28.18 13.44 11.08
N LEU A 333 27.81 14.12 12.17
CA LEU A 333 27.20 15.45 12.07
C LEU A 333 28.12 16.47 11.39
N GLN A 334 29.41 16.49 11.74
CA GLN A 334 30.37 17.41 11.16
C GLN A 334 30.52 17.23 9.63
N GLY A 335 30.64 15.99 9.17
CA GLY A 335 30.75 15.65 7.75
C GLY A 335 29.47 15.95 6.96
N LEU A 336 28.31 15.93 7.61
CA LEU A 336 27.03 16.27 6.99
C LEU A 336 26.77 17.78 6.92
N GLN A 337 27.57 18.62 7.57
CA GLN A 337 27.32 20.06 7.63
C GLN A 337 27.15 20.70 6.24
N LYS A 338 28.15 20.55 5.37
CA LYS A 338 28.11 21.09 4.01
C LYS A 338 26.94 20.53 3.19
N PHE A 339 26.64 19.23 3.36
CA PHE A 339 25.54 18.58 2.64
C PHE A 339 24.17 19.19 2.97
N TYR A 340 23.95 19.57 4.24
CA TYR A 340 22.75 20.25 4.69
C TYR A 340 22.70 21.70 4.23
N GLU A 341 23.82 22.42 4.29
CA GLU A 341 23.94 23.80 3.80
C GLU A 341 23.61 23.90 2.31
N ASP A 342 24.17 23.02 1.47
CA ASP A 342 23.92 22.97 0.03
C ASP A 342 22.43 22.75 -0.34
N ARG A 343 21.63 22.20 0.59
CA ARG A 343 20.20 21.89 0.41
C ARG A 343 19.28 22.83 1.18
N SER A 344 19.84 23.84 1.84
CA SER A 344 19.11 24.76 2.71
C SER A 344 18.30 24.04 3.80
N TRP A 345 18.84 22.94 4.33
CA TRP A 345 18.22 22.18 5.42
C TRP A 345 18.74 22.64 6.77
N PRO A 346 17.89 22.68 7.82
CA PRO A 346 18.33 23.04 9.16
C PRO A 346 19.31 21.97 9.67
N HIS A 347 20.48 22.41 10.12
CA HIS A 347 21.48 21.49 10.65
C HIS A 347 20.96 20.80 11.93
N PRO A 348 21.05 19.47 12.06
CA PRO A 348 20.59 18.77 13.25
C PRO A 348 21.47 19.14 14.45
N ALA A 349 20.90 19.81 15.45
CA ALA A 349 21.57 20.06 16.72
C ALA A 349 21.30 18.89 17.68
N GLN A 350 22.33 18.43 18.39
CA GLN A 350 22.15 17.51 19.51
C GLN A 350 21.41 18.26 20.63
N ALA A 351 20.30 17.68 21.10
CA ALA A 351 19.51 18.21 22.21
C ALA A 351 20.23 18.06 23.56
#